data_AF-A0A843BZR5-F1
#
_entry.id   AF-A0A843BZR5-F1
#
_cell.length_a   1.000
_cell.length_b   1.000
_cell.length_c   1.000
_cell.angle_alpha   90.00
_cell.angle_beta   90.00
_cell.angle_gamma   90.00
#
_symmetry.space_group_name_H-M   'P 1'
#
loop_
_entity.id
_entity.type
_entity.pdbx_description
1 polymer ?
#
loop_
_entity_poly.entity_id
_entity_poly.type
_entity_poly.pdbx_seq_one_letter_code
_entity_poly.pdbx_strand_id
1 'polypeptide(L)'
;MSLKSQEHKSGKLVLPGERLGVIEEFIPDSGTYVKDGIIYSQVIGTALVDLVSKKVSVYPLVRKEVTPSVSSTVTGQVGNAQSDNVLVKIFKIGSRPVSGTFNGVFHISDVQERYVDSMTDVCKPGDIIRAKVISNKNKTYHLSTKDSGLGVLYAFCSRCSHLLESDRYDMKCPNCGNIERRKSALDYGKEPV
;
A
#
# COMPACT_ATOMS: atom_id res chain seq x y z
N MET A 1 34.20 36.41 13.46
CA MET A 1 33.40 35.29 14.02
C MET A 1 33.83 34.02 13.32
N SER A 2 34.32 33.03 14.08
CA SER A 2 34.98 31.82 13.56
C SER A 2 33.96 30.91 12.87
N LEU A 3 34.07 30.78 11.54
CA LEU A 3 33.36 29.79 10.75
C LEU A 3 33.96 28.42 11.08
N LYS A 4 33.38 27.72 12.05
CA LYS A 4 33.74 26.33 12.33
C LYS A 4 33.46 25.50 11.07
N SER A 5 34.52 25.00 10.46
CA SER A 5 34.50 23.94 9.45
C SER A 5 33.81 22.73 10.08
N GLN A 6 32.55 22.49 9.70
CA GLN A 6 31.84 21.30 10.13
C GLN A 6 32.47 20.11 9.42
N GLU A 7 33.11 19.22 10.18
CA GLU A 7 33.55 17.92 9.67
C GLU A 7 32.34 17.23 9.01
N HIS A 8 32.46 16.92 7.71
CA HIS A 8 31.43 16.24 6.93
C HIS A 8 31.32 14.76 7.36
N LYS A 9 30.77 14.53 8.55
CA LYS A 9 30.51 13.19 9.08
C LYS A 9 29.17 12.70 8.55
N SER A 10 29.22 11.71 7.67
CA SER A 10 28.04 10.94 7.26
C SER A 10 27.42 10.25 8.48
N GLY A 11 26.09 10.17 8.55
CA GLY A 11 25.37 9.56 9.67
C GLY A 11 24.93 10.52 10.79
N LYS A 12 25.08 11.83 10.60
CA LYS A 12 24.63 12.84 11.58
C LYS A 12 23.11 13.08 11.48
N LEU A 13 22.43 13.18 12.62
CA LEU A 13 21.06 13.65 12.69
C LEU A 13 21.00 15.15 12.39
N VAL A 14 20.10 15.55 11.48
CA VAL A 14 19.95 16.92 11.02
C VAL A 14 18.50 17.38 11.11
N LEU A 15 18.33 18.69 11.32
CA LEU A 15 17.02 19.35 11.39
C LEU A 15 16.72 20.14 10.10
N PRO A 16 15.45 20.36 9.73
CA PRO A 16 15.07 21.24 8.64
C PRO A 16 15.69 22.63 8.82
N GLY A 17 16.35 23.13 7.76
CA GLY A 17 17.09 24.39 7.77
C GLY A 17 18.55 24.27 8.22
N GLU A 18 19.03 23.10 8.63
CA GLU A 18 20.45 22.88 8.93
C GLU A 18 21.29 22.89 7.64
N ARG A 19 22.40 23.61 7.66
CA ARG A 19 23.35 23.72 6.52
C ARG A 19 24.14 22.42 6.39
N LEU A 20 24.15 21.84 5.19
CA LEU A 20 24.84 20.58 4.89
C LEU A 20 26.10 20.78 4.04
N GLY A 21 26.12 21.79 3.18
CA GLY A 21 27.22 22.05 2.26
C GLY A 21 26.90 23.16 1.27
N VAL A 22 27.75 23.32 0.26
CA VAL A 22 27.56 24.24 -0.86
C VAL A 22 27.49 23.47 -2.18
N ILE A 23 26.80 24.02 -3.17
CA ILE A 23 26.58 23.35 -4.46
C ILE A 23 27.85 23.13 -5.27
N GLU A 24 28.90 23.90 -4.98
CA GLU A 24 30.23 23.77 -5.59
C GLU A 24 30.99 22.54 -5.08
N GLU A 25 30.68 22.09 -3.86
CA GLU A 25 31.31 20.91 -3.25
C GLU A 25 30.46 19.65 -3.46
N PHE A 26 29.14 19.79 -3.38
CA PHE A 26 28.21 18.68 -3.35
C PHE A 26 26.99 18.89 -4.26
N ILE A 27 26.44 17.78 -4.74
CA ILE A 27 25.20 17.71 -5.49
C ILE A 27 24.06 17.45 -4.50
N PRO A 28 23.04 18.34 -4.43
CA PRO A 28 21.87 18.11 -3.58
C PRO A 28 21.05 16.92 -4.10
N ASP A 29 20.62 16.05 -3.18
CA ASP A 29 19.77 14.89 -3.46
C ASP A 29 18.57 14.88 -2.48
N SER A 30 17.91 13.73 -2.38
CA SER A 30 16.69 13.49 -1.60
C SER A 30 16.74 14.09 -0.20
N GLY A 31 15.71 14.83 0.19
CA GLY A 31 15.59 15.44 1.52
C GLY A 31 16.37 16.74 1.73
N THR A 32 16.92 17.33 0.65
CA THR A 32 17.63 18.61 0.69
C THR A 32 16.99 19.66 -0.21
N TYR A 33 17.25 20.93 0.06
CA TYR A 33 16.91 22.04 -0.82
C TYR A 33 18.07 23.03 -0.91
N VAL A 34 18.12 23.80 -2.00
CA VAL A 34 19.16 24.82 -2.21
C VAL A 34 18.58 26.20 -2.00
N LYS A 35 19.31 27.04 -1.26
CA LYS A 35 19.03 28.46 -1.15
C LYS A 35 20.35 29.23 -1.13
N ASP A 36 20.48 30.21 -2.02
CA ASP A 36 21.68 31.07 -2.12
C ASP A 36 22.99 30.28 -2.28
N GLY A 37 22.98 29.20 -3.08
CA GLY A 37 24.15 28.32 -3.31
C GLY A 37 24.48 27.37 -2.14
N ILE A 38 23.72 27.44 -1.04
CA ILE A 38 23.91 26.59 0.12
C ILE A 38 22.85 25.48 0.13
N ILE A 39 23.29 24.25 0.41
CA ILE A 39 22.43 23.08 0.57
C ILE A 39 21.98 23.01 2.03
N TYR A 40 20.67 22.96 2.22
CA TYR A 40 20.02 22.84 3.51
C TYR A 40 19.21 21.54 3.59
N SER A 41 19.06 21.03 4.81
CA SER A 41 18.14 19.93 5.06
C SER A 41 16.68 20.40 4.95
N GLN A 42 15.85 19.66 4.22
CA GLN A 42 14.41 19.92 4.12
C GLN A 42 13.61 19.19 5.20
N VAL A 43 14.14 18.07 5.70
CA VAL A 43 13.44 17.12 6.59
C VAL A 43 14.26 16.78 7.81
N ILE A 44 13.61 16.33 8.90
CA ILE A 44 14.33 15.76 10.05
C ILE A 44 14.82 14.36 9.67
N GLY A 45 16.12 14.12 9.71
CA GLY A 45 16.69 12.90 9.15
C GLY A 45 18.14 12.66 9.48
N THR A 46 18.69 11.60 8.91
CA THR A 46 20.12 11.31 8.93
C THR A 46 20.74 11.80 7.63
N ALA A 47 21.69 12.72 7.72
CA ALA A 47 22.44 13.20 6.57
C ALA A 47 23.48 12.16 6.13
N LEU A 48 23.41 11.77 4.87
CA LEU A 48 24.36 10.90 4.21
C LEU A 48 25.09 11.70 3.15
N VAL A 49 26.39 11.88 3.38
CA VAL A 49 27.31 12.53 2.46
C VAL A 49 28.12 11.44 1.77
N ASP A 50 27.84 11.20 0.50
CA ASP A 50 28.63 10.31 -0.33
C ASP A 50 29.76 11.11 -0.98
N LEU A 51 30.99 10.88 -0.52
CA LEU A 51 32.18 11.57 -1.01
C LEU A 51 32.60 11.12 -2.41
N VAL A 52 32.19 9.92 -2.86
CA VAL A 52 32.55 9.39 -4.18
C VAL A 52 31.67 10.04 -5.24
N SER A 53 30.35 10.02 -5.03
CA SER A 53 29.41 10.68 -5.95
C SER A 53 29.24 12.17 -5.67
N LYS A 54 29.87 12.68 -4.60
CA LYS A 54 29.70 14.04 -4.06
C LYS A 54 28.24 14.39 -3.81
N LYS A 55 27.40 13.42 -3.42
CA LYS A 55 25.97 13.65 -3.16
C LYS A 55 25.69 13.86 -1.69
N VAL A 56 24.76 14.76 -1.40
CA VAL A 56 24.26 14.99 -0.05
C VAL A 56 22.76 14.69 -0.02
N SER A 57 22.39 13.69 0.77
CA SER A 57 21.00 13.27 0.96
C SER A 57 20.65 13.25 2.43
N VAL A 58 19.38 13.49 2.76
CA VAL A 58 18.86 13.38 4.12
C VAL A 58 17.74 12.35 4.12
N TYR A 59 17.98 11.23 4.78
CA TYR A 59 16.98 10.19 4.93
C TYR A 59 16.10 10.51 6.15
N PRO A 60 14.78 10.71 5.96
CA PRO A 60 13.91 11.10 7.06
C PRO A 60 13.87 10.02 8.14
N LEU A 61 13.89 10.44 9.42
CA LEU A 61 13.67 9.53 10.55
C LEU A 61 12.22 9.01 10.58
N VAL A 62 11.29 9.78 10.04
CA VAL A 62 9.89 9.40 9.91
C VAL A 62 9.74 8.48 8.71
N ARG A 63 9.22 7.27 8.94
CA ARG A 63 9.03 6.27 7.89
C ARG A 63 8.15 6.87 6.77
N LYS A 64 8.67 6.85 5.54
CA LYS A 64 7.93 7.26 4.34
C LYS A 64 6.62 6.49 4.27
N GLU A 65 5.51 7.21 4.14
CA GLU A 65 4.19 6.61 3.97
C GLU A 65 4.21 5.64 2.78
N VAL A 66 3.72 4.43 3.00
CA VAL A 66 3.62 3.42 1.93
C VAL A 66 2.41 3.78 1.09
N THR A 67 2.64 4.23 -0.14
CA THR A 67 1.60 4.46 -1.13
C THR A 67 1.46 3.24 -2.04
N PRO A 68 0.24 2.89 -2.50
CA PRO A 68 0.08 1.79 -3.42
C PRO A 68 0.73 2.14 -4.77
N SER A 69 1.74 1.36 -5.18
CA SER A 69 2.29 1.43 -6.54
C SER A 69 1.61 0.42 -7.46
N VAL A 70 1.67 0.69 -8.76
CA VAL A 70 1.25 -0.28 -9.79
C VAL A 70 2.01 -1.59 -9.58
N SER A 71 1.33 -2.72 -9.75
CA SER A 71 1.78 -4.09 -9.51
C SER A 71 1.94 -4.52 -8.04
N SER A 72 1.72 -3.63 -7.07
CA SER A 72 1.76 -4.00 -5.66
C SER A 72 0.52 -4.80 -5.26
N THR A 73 0.73 -5.80 -4.39
CA THR A 73 -0.35 -6.53 -3.72
C THR A 73 -0.87 -5.71 -2.55
N VAL A 74 -2.18 -5.58 -2.45
CA VAL A 74 -2.89 -4.83 -1.41
C VAL A 74 -3.93 -5.71 -0.76
N THR A 75 -4.16 -5.49 0.52
CA THR A 75 -5.22 -6.12 1.29
C THR A 75 -6.15 -5.03 1.79
N GLY A 76 -7.44 -5.25 1.58
CA GLY A 76 -8.47 -4.27 1.88
C GLY A 76 -9.77 -4.92 2.28
N GLN A 77 -10.64 -4.11 2.88
CA GLN A 77 -11.99 -4.49 3.22
C GLN A 77 -12.93 -4.05 2.11
N VAL A 78 -13.79 -4.97 1.67
CA VAL A 78 -14.84 -4.70 0.70
C VAL A 78 -15.88 -3.80 1.34
N GLY A 79 -16.06 -2.63 0.75
CA GLY A 79 -17.09 -1.67 1.12
C GLY A 79 -18.38 -1.97 0.36
N ASN A 80 -18.90 -0.98 -0.36
CA ASN A 80 -20.13 -1.15 -1.12
C ASN A 80 -19.87 -1.94 -2.41
N ALA A 81 -20.70 -2.95 -2.65
CA ALA A 81 -20.68 -3.75 -3.88
C ALA A 81 -21.90 -3.41 -4.72
N GLN A 82 -21.68 -2.86 -5.91
CA GLN A 82 -22.68 -2.74 -6.97
C GLN A 82 -22.56 -3.92 -7.93
N SER A 83 -23.50 -4.05 -8.86
CA SER A 83 -23.56 -5.15 -9.84
C SER A 83 -22.23 -5.33 -10.59
N ASP A 84 -21.62 -4.22 -11.00
CA ASP A 84 -20.47 -4.21 -11.92
C ASP A 84 -19.17 -3.73 -11.26
N ASN A 85 -19.28 -2.98 -10.14
CA ASN A 85 -18.17 -2.32 -9.48
C ASN A 85 -18.23 -2.44 -7.97
N VAL A 86 -17.07 -2.57 -7.35
CA VAL A 86 -16.95 -2.69 -5.89
C VAL A 86 -15.88 -1.74 -5.38
N LEU A 87 -16.22 -0.99 -4.32
CA LEU A 87 -15.27 -0.14 -3.61
C LEU A 87 -14.58 -0.94 -2.51
N VAL A 88 -13.26 -0.84 -2.43
CA VAL A 88 -12.43 -1.53 -1.44
C VAL A 88 -11.60 -0.53 -0.68
N LYS A 89 -11.70 -0.56 0.65
CA LYS A 89 -10.88 0.25 1.53
C LYS A 89 -9.59 -0.49 1.83
N ILE A 90 -8.48 -0.01 1.28
CA ILE A 90 -7.15 -0.58 1.44
C ILE A 90 -6.58 -0.11 2.77
N PHE A 91 -6.10 -1.04 3.59
CA PHE A 91 -5.43 -0.75 4.86
C PHE A 91 -4.04 -1.40 4.98
N LYS A 92 -3.67 -2.28 4.04
CA LYS A 92 -2.36 -2.98 4.04
C LYS A 92 -1.83 -3.09 2.62
N ILE A 93 -0.56 -2.76 2.42
CA ILE A 93 0.15 -2.87 1.13
C ILE A 93 1.34 -3.81 1.35
N GLY A 94 1.32 -4.95 0.66
CA GLY A 94 2.25 -6.06 0.92
C GLY A 94 2.18 -6.49 2.39
N SER A 95 3.29 -6.40 3.10
CA SER A 95 3.39 -6.73 4.53
C SER A 95 3.19 -5.54 5.46
N ARG A 96 3.00 -4.32 4.94
CA ARG A 96 3.00 -3.09 5.75
C ARG A 96 1.57 -2.53 5.91
N PRO A 97 1.12 -2.24 7.13
CA PRO A 97 -0.11 -1.48 7.34
C PRO A 97 0.08 -0.05 6.83
N VAL A 98 -1.01 0.55 6.40
CA VAL A 98 -1.03 1.87 5.79
C VAL A 98 -1.74 2.84 6.73
N SER A 99 -1.10 3.98 7.01
CA SER A 99 -1.67 5.01 7.89
C SER A 99 -2.79 5.82 7.23
N GLY A 100 -2.81 5.89 5.89
CA GLY A 100 -3.81 6.62 5.11
C GLY A 100 -5.02 5.76 4.70
N THR A 101 -6.13 6.41 4.36
CA THR A 101 -7.30 5.74 3.75
C THR A 101 -7.15 5.73 2.23
N PHE A 102 -6.79 4.59 1.67
CA PHE A 102 -6.73 4.41 0.22
C PHE A 102 -7.96 3.62 -0.24
N ASN A 103 -8.62 4.11 -1.30
CA ASN A 103 -9.77 3.44 -1.88
C ASN A 103 -9.38 2.85 -3.25
N GLY A 104 -9.67 1.56 -3.42
CA GLY A 104 -9.57 0.87 -4.70
C GLY A 104 -10.94 0.56 -5.28
N VAL A 105 -10.98 0.39 -6.59
CA VAL A 105 -12.17 -0.01 -7.34
C VAL A 105 -11.87 -1.31 -8.06
N PHE A 106 -12.76 -2.29 -7.87
CA PHE A 106 -12.83 -3.49 -8.69
C PHE A 106 -13.89 -3.32 -9.76
N HIS A 107 -13.54 -3.69 -10.98
CA HIS A 107 -14.49 -3.86 -12.08
C HIS A 107 -14.69 -5.35 -12.35
N ILE A 108 -15.90 -5.75 -12.75
CA ILE A 108 -16.27 -7.18 -12.94
C ILE A 108 -15.33 -7.91 -13.91
N SER A 109 -14.87 -7.23 -14.96
CA SER A 109 -13.91 -7.76 -15.94
C SER A 109 -12.50 -8.01 -15.39
N ASP A 110 -12.18 -7.48 -14.22
CA ASP A 110 -10.85 -7.59 -13.60
C ASP A 110 -10.80 -8.55 -12.42
N VAL A 111 -11.92 -9.22 -12.13
CA VAL A 111 -11.99 -10.20 -11.06
C VAL A 111 -11.43 -11.56 -11.47
N GLN A 112 -11.88 -12.09 -12.60
CA GLN A 112 -11.53 -13.40 -13.11
C GLN A 112 -11.67 -13.44 -14.64
N GLU A 113 -11.04 -14.41 -15.28
CA GLU A 113 -11.17 -14.62 -16.73
C GLU A 113 -12.52 -15.23 -17.12
N ARG A 114 -13.12 -16.01 -16.21
CA ARG A 114 -14.41 -16.64 -16.42
C ARG A 114 -15.54 -15.61 -16.27
N TYR A 115 -16.61 -15.75 -17.06
CA TYR A 115 -17.77 -14.88 -16.95
C TYR A 115 -18.38 -14.93 -15.53
N VAL A 116 -18.64 -13.76 -14.97
CA VAL A 116 -19.35 -13.54 -13.70
C VAL A 116 -20.61 -12.76 -14.03
N ASP A 117 -21.77 -13.20 -13.54
CA ASP A 117 -23.03 -12.45 -13.69
C ASP A 117 -23.09 -11.23 -12.77
N SER A 118 -22.60 -11.34 -11.53
CA SER A 118 -22.64 -10.26 -10.55
C SER A 118 -21.48 -10.29 -9.58
N MET A 119 -21.00 -9.11 -9.17
CA MET A 119 -19.90 -9.00 -8.20
C MET A 119 -20.19 -9.63 -6.84
N THR A 120 -21.47 -9.82 -6.50
CA THR A 120 -21.92 -10.50 -5.28
C THR A 120 -21.51 -11.96 -5.19
N ASP A 121 -21.25 -12.62 -6.33
CA ASP A 121 -20.77 -14.00 -6.39
C ASP A 121 -19.26 -14.10 -6.12
N VAL A 122 -18.57 -12.96 -6.19
CA VAL A 122 -17.13 -12.85 -6.00
C VAL A 122 -16.84 -12.42 -4.58
N CYS A 123 -17.44 -11.30 -4.17
CA CYS A 123 -17.19 -10.63 -2.91
C CYS A 123 -18.44 -9.90 -2.43
N LYS A 124 -18.59 -9.75 -1.11
CA LYS A 124 -19.67 -8.96 -0.52
C LYS A 124 -19.14 -7.93 0.47
N PRO A 125 -19.95 -6.91 0.79
CA PRO A 125 -19.59 -5.94 1.80
C PRO A 125 -19.16 -6.59 3.11
N GLY A 126 -18.04 -6.14 3.66
CA GLY A 126 -17.46 -6.64 4.90
C GLY A 126 -16.33 -7.64 4.71
N ASP A 127 -16.22 -8.31 3.55
CA ASP A 127 -15.14 -9.25 3.26
C ASP A 127 -13.76 -8.60 3.29
N ILE A 128 -12.75 -9.41 3.56
CA ILE A 128 -11.34 -9.02 3.45
C ILE A 128 -10.79 -9.65 2.17
N ILE A 129 -10.32 -8.81 1.24
CA ILE A 129 -9.87 -9.23 -0.08
C ILE A 129 -8.41 -8.83 -0.31
N ARG A 130 -7.66 -9.74 -0.96
CA ARG A 130 -6.33 -9.48 -1.48
C ARG A 130 -6.39 -9.26 -2.98
N ALA A 131 -5.79 -8.16 -3.42
CA ALA A 131 -5.83 -7.72 -4.79
C ALA A 131 -4.48 -7.21 -5.26
N LYS A 132 -4.31 -7.06 -6.57
CA LYS A 132 -3.16 -6.40 -7.17
C LYS A 132 -3.58 -5.10 -7.83
N VAL A 133 -2.79 -4.05 -7.62
CA VAL A 133 -3.04 -2.75 -8.26
C VAL A 133 -2.61 -2.82 -9.73
N ILE A 134 -3.54 -2.65 -10.66
CA ILE A 134 -3.22 -2.58 -12.10
C ILE A 134 -2.91 -1.15 -12.52
N SER A 135 -3.66 -0.19 -11.99
CA SER A 135 -3.55 1.20 -12.41
C SER A 135 -3.84 2.16 -11.27
N ASN A 136 -3.20 3.32 -11.31
CA ASN A 136 -3.41 4.45 -10.40
C ASN A 136 -3.88 5.70 -11.16
N LYS A 137 -4.45 5.53 -12.36
CA LYS A 137 -4.97 6.63 -13.17
C LYS A 137 -6.10 7.37 -12.43
N ASN A 138 -6.17 8.69 -12.61
CA ASN A 138 -7.24 9.54 -12.05
C ASN A 138 -7.38 9.46 -10.51
N LYS A 139 -6.27 9.26 -9.79
CA LYS A 139 -6.24 9.13 -8.32
C LYS A 139 -7.10 7.96 -7.77
N THR A 140 -7.50 7.05 -8.64
CA THR A 140 -8.29 5.86 -8.28
C THR A 140 -7.44 4.63 -8.53
N TYR A 141 -7.39 3.72 -7.56
CA TYR A 141 -6.64 2.48 -7.70
C TYR A 141 -7.52 1.40 -8.32
N HIS A 142 -7.23 1.00 -9.55
CA HIS A 142 -7.89 -0.12 -10.19
C HIS A 142 -7.25 -1.42 -9.69
N LEU A 143 -8.08 -2.30 -9.13
CA LEU A 143 -7.67 -3.55 -8.52
C LEU A 143 -8.07 -4.75 -9.38
N SER A 144 -7.26 -5.82 -9.33
CA SER A 144 -7.60 -7.10 -9.94
C SER A 144 -7.25 -8.27 -9.05
N THR A 145 -8.02 -9.35 -9.21
CA THR A 145 -7.85 -10.64 -8.56
C THR A 145 -7.64 -11.76 -9.57
N LYS A 146 -7.21 -11.46 -10.81
CA LYS A 146 -7.06 -12.48 -11.86
C LYS A 146 -6.07 -13.60 -11.48
N ASP A 147 -5.00 -13.26 -10.76
CA ASP A 147 -4.01 -14.23 -10.29
C ASP A 147 -4.58 -15.22 -9.27
N SER A 148 -4.10 -16.46 -9.29
CA SER A 148 -4.59 -17.56 -8.43
C SER A 148 -4.35 -17.36 -6.92
N GLY A 149 -3.35 -16.56 -6.54
CA GLY A 149 -3.07 -16.18 -5.15
C GLY A 149 -3.85 -14.97 -4.65
N LEU A 150 -4.77 -14.43 -5.45
CA LEU A 150 -5.59 -13.27 -5.13
C LEU A 150 -7.06 -13.65 -5.03
N GLY A 151 -7.76 -12.99 -4.12
CA GLY A 151 -9.14 -13.31 -3.80
C GLY A 151 -9.49 -12.95 -2.37
N VAL A 152 -10.65 -13.40 -1.93
CA VAL A 152 -11.15 -13.20 -0.56
C VAL A 152 -10.29 -14.04 0.39
N LEU A 153 -9.81 -13.40 1.47
CA LEU A 153 -9.05 -14.02 2.56
C LEU A 153 -9.94 -14.43 3.73
N TYR A 154 -10.95 -13.60 4.01
CA TYR A 154 -11.95 -13.82 5.04
C TYR A 154 -13.30 -13.34 4.52
N ALA A 155 -14.28 -14.23 4.52
CA ALA A 155 -15.64 -13.93 4.09
C ALA A 155 -16.61 -14.08 5.28
N PHE A 156 -17.57 -13.17 5.34
CA PHE A 156 -18.59 -13.20 6.39
C PHE A 156 -19.94 -13.65 5.83
N CYS A 157 -20.65 -14.46 6.61
CA CYS A 157 -21.98 -14.95 6.24
C CYS A 157 -22.97 -13.79 6.13
N SER A 158 -23.75 -13.75 5.04
CA SER A 158 -24.75 -12.69 4.81
C SER A 158 -25.90 -12.72 5.83
N ARG A 159 -26.11 -13.83 6.54
CA ARG A 159 -27.22 -14.01 7.50
C ARG A 159 -26.85 -13.74 8.94
N CYS A 160 -25.74 -14.31 9.41
CA CYS A 160 -25.35 -14.28 10.83
C CYS A 160 -23.99 -13.64 11.08
N SER A 161 -23.33 -13.11 10.03
CA SER A 161 -22.01 -12.46 10.10
C SER A 161 -20.89 -13.32 10.67
N HIS A 162 -21.10 -14.64 10.79
CA HIS A 162 -20.05 -15.56 11.20
C HIS A 162 -19.06 -15.80 10.05
N LEU A 163 -17.81 -16.10 10.40
CA LEU A 163 -16.77 -16.42 9.41
C LEU A 163 -17.17 -17.67 8.63
N LEU A 164 -17.07 -17.61 7.30
CA LEU A 164 -17.36 -18.73 6.44
C LEU A 164 -16.14 -19.66 6.33
N GLU A 165 -16.39 -20.95 6.17
CA GLU A 165 -15.36 -21.96 5.87
C GLU A 165 -15.37 -22.29 4.39
N SER A 166 -14.20 -22.43 3.79
CA SER A 166 -14.05 -22.81 2.38
C SER A 166 -14.35 -24.30 2.21
N ASP A 167 -15.39 -24.65 1.46
CA ASP A 167 -15.76 -26.02 1.08
C ASP A 167 -15.62 -26.20 -0.43
N ARG A 168 -14.39 -26.53 -0.87
CA ARG A 168 -13.97 -26.66 -2.27
C ARG A 168 -14.21 -25.41 -3.12
N TYR A 169 -15.43 -25.22 -3.62
CA TYR A 169 -15.83 -24.13 -4.50
C TYR A 169 -16.84 -23.18 -3.87
N ASP A 170 -17.54 -23.63 -2.83
CA ASP A 170 -18.53 -22.84 -2.12
C ASP A 170 -18.01 -22.54 -0.70
N MET A 171 -18.62 -21.56 -0.05
CA MET A 171 -18.30 -21.17 1.31
C MET A 171 -19.50 -21.46 2.21
N LYS A 172 -19.28 -22.27 3.25
CA LYS A 172 -20.34 -22.73 4.15
C LYS A 172 -20.19 -22.08 5.51
N CYS A 173 -21.31 -21.63 6.08
CA CYS A 173 -21.35 -21.14 7.43
C CYS A 173 -21.51 -22.30 8.43
N PRO A 174 -20.60 -22.48 9.40
CA PRO A 174 -20.73 -23.53 10.41
C PRO A 174 -21.88 -23.26 11.40
N ASN A 175 -22.30 -22.00 11.57
CA ASN A 175 -23.33 -21.63 12.54
C ASN A 175 -24.76 -21.78 11.98
N CYS A 176 -25.05 -21.22 10.80
CA CYS A 176 -26.40 -21.21 10.22
C CYS A 176 -26.58 -22.15 9.02
N GLY A 177 -25.51 -22.81 8.57
CA GLY A 177 -25.54 -23.72 7.42
C GLY A 177 -25.69 -23.03 6.07
N ASN A 178 -25.68 -21.70 6.00
CA ASN A 178 -25.81 -20.97 4.72
C ASN A 178 -24.63 -21.28 3.80
N ILE A 179 -24.90 -21.48 2.52
CA ILE A 179 -23.90 -21.75 1.48
C ILE A 179 -23.91 -20.57 0.53
N GLU A 180 -22.74 -19.98 0.33
CA GLU A 180 -22.55 -18.82 -0.54
C GLU A 180 -21.32 -19.01 -1.42
N ARG A 181 -21.33 -18.41 -2.62
CA ARG A 181 -20.17 -18.41 -3.51
C ARG A 181 -19.34 -17.17 -3.28
N ARG A 182 -18.02 -17.34 -3.27
CA ARG A 182 -17.00 -16.29 -3.26
C ARG A 182 -15.75 -16.78 -3.97
N LYS A 183 -14.97 -15.87 -4.52
CA LYS A 183 -13.64 -16.18 -5.04
C LYS A 183 -12.64 -16.21 -3.89
N SER A 184 -12.41 -17.37 -3.28
CA SER A 184 -11.39 -17.54 -2.24
C SER A 184 -9.97 -17.45 -2.81
N ALA A 185 -9.06 -16.83 -2.06
CA ALA A 185 -7.63 -17.01 -2.28
C ALA A 185 -7.18 -18.41 -1.83
N LEU A 186 -6.05 -18.90 -2.37
CA LEU A 186 -5.45 -20.21 -2.01
C LEU A 186 -5.09 -20.33 -0.52
N ASP A 187 -4.90 -19.20 0.15
CA ASP A 187 -4.50 -19.07 1.54
C ASP A 187 -5.60 -18.48 2.43
N TYR A 188 -6.86 -18.69 2.06
CA TYR A 188 -8.04 -18.37 2.87
C TYR A 188 -7.86 -18.82 4.33
N GLY A 189 -8.09 -17.91 5.28
CA GLY A 189 -7.98 -18.18 6.71
C GLY A 189 -6.56 -18.37 7.28
N LYS A 190 -5.50 -18.34 6.45
CA LYS A 190 -4.12 -18.60 6.90
C LYS A 190 -3.33 -17.34 7.22
N GLU A 191 -3.58 -16.24 6.52
CA GLU A 191 -2.77 -15.02 6.67
C GLU A 191 -3.34 -14.10 7.75
N PRO A 192 -2.57 -13.75 8.79
CA PRO A 192 -3.01 -12.79 9.78
C PRO A 192 -3.17 -11.42 9.11
N VAL A 193 -4.39 -10.88 9.20
CA VAL A 193 -4.76 -9.60 8.61
C VAL A 193 -4.22 -8.46 9.44
#